data_AF-A0A8S1WVY7-F1
#
_entry.id   AF-A0A8S1WVY7-F1
#
_cell.length_a   1.000
_cell.length_b   1.000
_cell.length_c   1.000
_cell.angle_alpha   90.00
_cell.angle_beta   90.00
_cell.angle_gamma   90.00
#
_symmetry.space_group_name_H-M   'P 1'
#
loop_
_entity.id
_entity.type
_entity.pdbx_description
1 polymer ?
#
loop_
_entity_poly.entity_id
_entity_poly.type
_entity_poly.pdbx_seq_one_letter_code
_entity_poly.pdbx_strand_id
1 'polypeptide(L)'
;MNCTHHIRNYVSIICIAPHKCSHQRKLCVDCLYEHEVEKKQTVSDVQKMVVSKLKSSRLNDSSELTMRRKNFKEMLYATKNKLKLIWKELAESINQLQDLLEMEDKFYMNFIKKNDNPTELSNTDLEKLVQIIIGKHLLTGIIRKNLI
;
A
#
# COMPACT_ATOMS: atom_id res chain seq x y z
N MET A 1 -6.91 -37.75 37.40
CA MET A 1 -6.39 -37.50 38.76
C MET A 1 -7.53 -37.73 39.73
N ASN A 2 -7.29 -38.42 40.85
CA ASN A 2 -8.33 -38.66 41.86
C ASN A 2 -8.56 -37.40 42.70
N CYS A 3 -9.78 -37.22 43.17
CA CYS A 3 -10.11 -36.13 44.07
C CYS A 3 -9.46 -36.39 45.44
N THR A 4 -8.88 -35.35 46.02
CA THR A 4 -8.24 -35.36 47.34
C THR A 4 -9.24 -35.55 48.47
N HIS A 5 -10.49 -35.10 48.28
CA HIS A 5 -11.57 -35.22 49.27
C HIS A 5 -12.45 -36.45 49.03
N HIS A 6 -12.56 -36.91 47.78
CA HIS A 6 -13.41 -38.03 47.38
C HIS A 6 -12.58 -39.13 46.71
N ILE A 7 -12.06 -40.06 47.51
CA ILE A 7 -11.06 -41.08 47.08
C ILE A 7 -11.52 -41.94 45.89
N ARG A 8 -12.84 -42.17 45.75
CA ARG A 8 -13.41 -42.97 44.66
C ARG A 8 -13.75 -42.18 43.39
N ASN A 9 -13.63 -40.85 43.44
CA ASN A 9 -14.01 -40.00 42.33
C ASN A 9 -12.81 -39.42 41.61
N TYR A 10 -12.89 -39.41 40.28
CA TYR A 10 -11.93 -38.72 39.46
C TYR A 10 -12.33 -37.25 39.29
N VAL A 11 -11.32 -36.39 39.29
CA VAL A 11 -11.46 -34.99 38.90
C VAL A 11 -11.69 -34.92 37.40
N SER A 12 -12.81 -34.34 37.00
CA SER A 12 -13.22 -34.21 35.60
C SER A 12 -13.78 -32.83 35.25
N ILE A 13 -13.98 -31.97 36.24
CA ILE A 13 -14.67 -30.69 36.09
C ILE A 13 -13.75 -29.57 36.54
N ILE A 14 -13.74 -28.46 35.79
CA ILE A 14 -13.04 -27.25 36.19
C ILE A 14 -14.09 -26.18 36.49
N CYS A 15 -14.13 -25.69 37.73
CA CYS A 15 -14.93 -24.55 38.13
C CYS A 15 -14.32 -23.26 37.59
N ILE A 16 -15.12 -22.51 36.83
CA ILE A 16 -14.73 -21.22 36.22
C ILE A 16 -15.51 -20.03 36.80
N ALA A 17 -16.37 -20.27 37.76
CA ALA A 17 -17.19 -19.25 38.38
C ALA A 17 -16.32 -18.25 39.18
N PRO A 18 -16.74 -16.98 39.30
CA PRO A 18 -15.95 -15.92 39.93
C PRO A 18 -15.90 -16.00 41.47
N HIS A 19 -16.55 -17.00 42.09
CA HIS A 19 -16.53 -17.17 43.55
C HIS A 19 -15.19 -17.73 44.06
N LYS A 20 -14.96 -17.61 45.38
CA LYS A 20 -13.74 -17.96 46.12
C LYS A 20 -13.45 -19.48 46.16
N CYS A 21 -13.25 -20.13 45.01
CA CYS A 21 -12.49 -21.37 44.98
C CYS A 21 -11.03 -21.03 45.30
N SER A 22 -10.72 -20.82 46.59
CA SER A 22 -9.44 -20.24 47.01
C SER A 22 -8.27 -21.05 46.47
N HIS A 23 -8.36 -22.39 46.47
CA HIS A 23 -7.20 -23.24 46.22
C HIS A 23 -7.43 -24.43 45.25
N GLN A 24 -8.67 -24.81 44.91
CA GLN A 24 -8.90 -25.96 44.04
C GLN A 24 -10.05 -25.75 43.05
N ARG A 25 -9.72 -25.35 41.82
CA ARG A 25 -10.68 -25.22 40.71
C ARG A 25 -11.01 -26.55 40.03
N LYS A 26 -10.21 -27.58 40.30
CA LYS A 26 -10.34 -28.91 39.72
C LYS A 26 -11.22 -29.77 40.64
N LEU A 27 -12.47 -29.95 40.25
CA LEU A 27 -13.51 -30.61 41.04
C LEU A 27 -13.84 -31.99 40.46
N CYS A 28 -14.21 -32.92 41.35
CA CYS A 28 -15.00 -34.09 40.96
C CYS A 28 -16.50 -33.73 40.97
N VAL A 29 -17.34 -34.68 40.56
CA VAL A 29 -18.80 -34.48 40.48
C VAL A 29 -19.40 -34.10 41.85
N ASP A 30 -18.96 -34.76 42.92
CA ASP A 30 -19.50 -34.52 44.26
C ASP A 30 -19.05 -33.16 44.79
N CYS A 31 -17.77 -32.79 44.60
CA CYS A 31 -17.30 -31.43 44.93
C CYS A 31 -18.04 -30.35 44.12
N LEU A 32 -18.45 -30.60 42.87
CA LEU A 32 -19.24 -29.62 42.12
C LEU A 32 -20.60 -29.37 42.79
N TYR A 33 -21.23 -30.43 43.30
CA TYR A 33 -22.52 -30.34 43.97
C TYR A 33 -22.42 -29.61 45.30
N GLU A 34 -21.39 -29.91 46.10
CA GLU A 34 -21.09 -29.23 47.36
C GLU A 34 -20.72 -27.76 47.17
N HIS A 35 -20.07 -27.43 46.05
CA HIS A 35 -19.71 -26.06 45.72
C HIS A 35 -20.91 -25.20 45.25
N GLU A 36 -22.12 -25.76 45.17
CA GLU A 36 -23.36 -25.09 44.73
C GLU A 36 -23.22 -24.29 43.42
N VAL A 37 -22.27 -24.68 42.57
CA VAL A 37 -22.05 -23.98 41.29
C VAL A 37 -23.20 -24.34 40.37
N GLU A 38 -24.00 -23.34 39.98
CA GLU A 38 -25.04 -23.54 38.97
C GLU A 38 -24.43 -24.27 37.75
N LYS A 39 -25.00 -25.44 37.40
CA LYS A 39 -24.54 -26.33 36.30
C LYS A 39 -24.24 -25.62 34.97
N LYS A 40 -24.77 -24.41 34.78
CA LYS A 40 -24.64 -23.55 33.60
C LYS A 40 -23.21 -23.00 33.37
N GLN A 41 -22.28 -23.18 34.32
CA GLN A 41 -20.90 -22.71 34.20
C GLN A 41 -19.89 -23.85 34.08
N THR A 42 -20.18 -24.84 33.24
CA THR A 42 -19.25 -25.93 32.90
C THR A 42 -18.66 -25.74 31.50
N VAL A 43 -17.48 -26.32 31.26
CA VAL A 43 -16.69 -26.14 30.01
C VAL A 43 -17.47 -26.55 28.75
N SER A 44 -18.40 -27.52 28.84
CA SER A 44 -19.25 -27.96 27.73
C SER A 44 -20.13 -26.83 27.17
N ASP A 45 -20.71 -26.01 28.05
CA ASP A 45 -21.61 -24.94 27.62
C ASP A 45 -20.84 -23.73 27.08
N VAL A 46 -19.65 -23.49 27.63
CA VAL A 46 -18.71 -22.50 27.09
C VAL A 46 -18.25 -22.91 25.68
N GLN A 47 -17.96 -24.19 25.44
CA GLN A 47 -17.57 -24.66 24.11
C GLN A 47 -18.69 -24.43 23.08
N LYS A 48 -19.96 -24.69 23.43
CA LYS A 48 -21.11 -24.38 22.57
C LYS A 48 -21.26 -22.88 22.32
N MET A 49 -21.03 -22.06 23.35
CA MET A 49 -21.08 -20.60 23.24
C MET A 49 -19.96 -20.03 22.37
N VAL A 50 -18.75 -20.60 22.46
CA VAL A 50 -17.61 -20.22 21.60
C VAL A 50 -17.89 -20.62 20.15
N VAL A 51 -18.38 -21.84 19.91
CA VAL A 51 -18.73 -22.30 18.55
C VAL A 51 -19.86 -21.47 17.95
N SER A 52 -20.90 -21.12 18.71
CA SER A 52 -21.99 -20.29 18.20
C SER A 52 -21.54 -18.86 17.89
N LYS A 53 -20.67 -18.28 18.73
CA LYS A 53 -20.11 -16.94 18.54
C LYS A 53 -19.11 -16.90 17.37
N LEU A 54 -18.34 -17.97 17.17
CA LEU A 54 -17.48 -18.13 15.98
C LEU A 54 -18.31 -18.26 14.70
N LYS A 55 -19.39 -19.06 14.73
CA LYS A 55 -20.32 -19.19 13.59
C LYS A 55 -21.02 -17.87 13.26
N SER A 56 -21.40 -17.07 14.27
CA SER A 56 -22.06 -15.77 14.05
C SER A 56 -21.09 -14.66 13.63
N SER A 57 -19.80 -14.77 13.98
CA SER A 57 -18.78 -13.75 13.67
C SER A 57 -18.34 -13.64 12.20
N ARG A 58 -19.01 -14.32 11.25
CA ARG A 58 -18.73 -14.28 9.79
C ARG A 58 -17.25 -14.50 9.39
N LEU A 59 -16.44 -15.11 10.24
CA LEU A 59 -15.03 -15.43 9.91
C LEU A 59 -14.88 -16.41 8.73
N ASN A 60 -15.99 -17.00 8.26
CA ASN A 60 -16.07 -17.87 7.10
C ASN A 60 -16.65 -17.20 5.83
N ASP A 61 -16.84 -15.87 5.81
CA ASP A 61 -17.37 -15.19 4.62
C ASP A 61 -16.28 -15.03 3.54
N SER A 62 -15.86 -16.16 2.99
CA SER A 62 -14.89 -16.27 1.89
C SER A 62 -15.30 -15.44 0.67
N SER A 63 -16.60 -15.15 0.54
CA SER A 63 -17.17 -14.30 -0.49
C SER A 63 -16.67 -12.85 -0.39
N GLU A 64 -16.66 -12.27 0.82
CA GLU A 64 -16.21 -10.90 1.06
C GLU A 64 -14.70 -10.77 0.83
N LEU A 65 -13.91 -11.73 1.33
CA LEU A 65 -12.47 -11.78 1.06
C LEU A 65 -12.16 -11.93 -0.43
N THR A 66 -12.94 -12.75 -1.15
CA THR A 66 -12.79 -12.92 -2.60
C THR A 66 -13.10 -11.63 -3.34
N MET A 67 -14.18 -10.93 -2.96
CA MET A 67 -14.55 -9.64 -3.53
C MET A 67 -13.47 -8.58 -3.27
N ARG A 68 -12.96 -8.48 -2.04
CA ARG A 68 -11.86 -7.55 -1.70
C ARG A 68 -10.60 -7.85 -2.50
N ARG A 69 -10.23 -9.13 -2.67
CA ARG A 69 -9.08 -9.54 -3.49
C ARG A 69 -9.25 -9.17 -4.96
N LYS A 70 -10.47 -9.34 -5.51
CA LYS A 70 -10.79 -8.95 -6.88
C LYS A 70 -10.64 -7.44 -7.06
N ASN A 71 -11.24 -6.65 -6.18
CA ASN A 71 -11.16 -5.18 -6.23
C ASN A 71 -9.70 -4.70 -6.13
N PHE A 72 -8.90 -5.32 -5.26
CA PHE A 72 -7.49 -4.99 -5.14
C PHE A 72 -6.70 -5.29 -6.42
N LYS A 73 -6.95 -6.44 -7.06
CA LYS A 73 -6.33 -6.78 -8.35
C LYS A 73 -6.70 -5.80 -9.46
N GLU A 74 -7.97 -5.40 -9.53
CA GLU A 74 -8.44 -4.40 -10.50
C GLU A 74 -7.76 -3.04 -10.27
N MET A 75 -7.65 -2.60 -9.01
CA MET A 75 -6.94 -1.38 -8.64
C MET A 75 -5.47 -1.44 -9.05
N LEU A 76 -4.78 -2.56 -8.78
CA LEU A 76 -3.39 -2.75 -9.21
C LEU A 76 -3.22 -2.70 -10.72
N TYR A 77 -4.15 -3.33 -11.46
CA TYR A 77 -4.13 -3.30 -12.93
C TYR A 77 -4.32 -1.88 -13.47
N ALA A 78 -5.28 -1.14 -12.91
CA ALA A 78 -5.51 0.26 -13.26
C ALA A 78 -4.27 1.13 -12.99
N THR A 79 -3.66 0.99 -11.80
CA THR A 79 -2.42 1.71 -11.44
C THR A 79 -1.27 1.37 -12.38
N LYS A 80 -1.08 0.09 -12.71
CA LYS A 80 -0.06 -0.34 -13.68
C LYS A 80 -0.25 0.31 -15.05
N ASN A 81 -1.49 0.42 -15.52
CA ASN A 81 -1.78 1.05 -16.80
C ASN A 81 -1.53 2.57 -16.77
N LYS A 82 -1.89 3.25 -15.68
CA LYS A 82 -1.57 4.67 -15.49
C LYS A 82 -0.07 4.92 -15.51
N LEU A 83 0.72 4.09 -14.81
CA LEU A 83 2.18 4.20 -14.81
C LEU A 83 2.78 3.99 -16.21
N LYS A 84 2.25 3.05 -17.00
CA LYS A 84 2.67 2.87 -18.40
C LYS A 84 2.38 4.10 -19.25
N LEU A 85 1.22 4.74 -19.05
CA LEU A 85 0.87 5.94 -19.80
C LEU A 85 1.81 7.10 -19.46
N ILE A 86 2.04 7.35 -18.17
CA ILE A 86 3.00 8.37 -17.70
C ILE A 86 4.39 8.11 -18.29
N TRP A 87 4.83 6.85 -18.31
CA TRP A 87 6.13 6.50 -18.90
C TRP A 87 6.20 6.80 -20.39
N LYS A 88 5.12 6.55 -21.13
CA LYS A 88 5.03 6.87 -22.56
C LYS A 88 5.10 8.38 -22.80
N GLU A 89 4.33 9.16 -22.05
CA GLU A 89 4.29 10.63 -22.16
C GLU A 89 5.66 11.25 -21.79
N LEU A 90 6.33 10.70 -20.77
CA LEU A 90 7.67 11.12 -20.39
C LEU A 90 8.69 10.82 -21.50
N ALA A 91 8.64 9.62 -22.09
CA ALA A 91 9.52 9.26 -23.19
C ALA A 91 9.31 10.17 -24.41
N GLU A 92 8.05 10.48 -24.74
CA GLU A 92 7.71 11.41 -25.82
C GLU A 92 8.24 12.83 -25.56
N SER A 93 8.10 13.31 -24.32
CA SER A 93 8.61 14.62 -23.90
C SER A 93 10.14 14.69 -23.97
N ILE A 94 10.84 13.60 -23.61
CA ILE A 94 12.30 13.50 -23.74
C ILE A 94 12.73 13.57 -25.20
N ASN A 95 12.04 12.83 -26.09
CA ASN A 95 12.34 12.86 -27.52
C ASN A 95 12.12 14.25 -28.12
N GLN A 96 11.02 14.92 -27.76
CA GLN A 96 10.77 16.31 -28.19
C GLN A 96 11.87 17.27 -27.73
N LEU A 97 12.37 17.12 -26.49
CA LEU A 97 13.50 17.90 -26.01
C LEU A 97 14.78 17.62 -26.78
N GLN A 98 15.04 16.35 -27.12
CA GLN A 98 16.19 15.98 -27.95
C GLN A 98 16.10 16.58 -29.36
N ASP A 99 14.93 16.52 -30.00
CA ASP A 99 14.70 17.12 -31.32
C ASP A 99 14.93 18.65 -31.30
N LEU A 100 14.48 19.32 -30.22
CA LEU A 100 14.72 20.76 -30.04
C LEU A 100 16.21 21.08 -29.86
N LEU A 101 16.93 20.27 -29.09
CA LEU A 101 18.38 20.43 -28.90
C LEU A 101 19.14 20.21 -30.23
N GLU A 102 18.77 19.20 -31.00
CA GLU A 102 19.38 18.96 -32.32
C GLU A 102 19.09 20.09 -33.30
N MET A 103 17.86 20.63 -33.28
CA MET A 103 17.49 21.75 -34.14
C MET A 103 18.32 22.99 -33.81
N GLU A 104 18.53 23.25 -32.53
CA GLU A 104 19.31 24.39 -32.06
C GLU A 104 20.80 24.23 -32.36
N ASP A 105 21.36 23.03 -32.18
CA ASP A 105 22.74 22.73 -32.57
C ASP A 105 22.96 22.93 -34.07
N LYS A 106 22.04 22.41 -34.91
CA LYS A 106 22.05 22.64 -36.36
C LYS A 106 21.93 24.12 -36.70
N PHE A 107 21.11 24.87 -35.99
CA PHE A 107 20.99 26.32 -36.17
C PHE A 107 22.31 27.02 -35.88
N TYR A 108 22.97 26.73 -34.75
CA TYR A 108 24.26 27.32 -34.39
C TYR A 108 25.35 26.97 -35.41
N MET A 109 25.45 25.71 -35.82
CA MET A 109 26.42 25.28 -36.82
C MET A 109 26.20 25.97 -38.17
N ASN A 110 24.95 26.12 -38.60
CA ASN A 110 24.61 26.84 -39.84
C ASN A 110 24.89 28.34 -39.73
N PHE A 111 24.62 28.94 -38.57
CA PHE A 111 24.84 30.36 -38.33
C PHE A 111 26.33 30.71 -38.36
N ILE A 112 27.18 29.85 -37.77
CA ILE A 112 28.64 30.02 -37.80
C ILE A 112 29.16 29.85 -39.24
N LYS A 113 28.76 28.78 -39.94
CA LYS A 113 29.23 28.49 -41.31
C LYS A 113 28.82 29.52 -42.37
N LYS A 114 27.70 30.22 -42.18
CA LYS A 114 27.23 31.22 -43.15
C LYS A 114 27.90 32.58 -42.99
N ASN A 115 28.57 32.81 -41.86
CA ASN A 115 29.05 34.12 -41.46
C ASN A 115 30.57 34.08 -41.20
N ASP A 116 31.32 33.61 -42.19
CA ASP A 116 32.79 33.49 -42.12
C ASP A 116 33.48 34.85 -41.91
N ASN A 117 32.82 35.96 -42.28
CA ASN A 117 33.32 37.32 -42.07
C ASN A 117 32.46 38.12 -41.06
N PRO A 118 32.93 38.34 -39.83
CA PRO A 118 32.18 39.07 -38.80
C PRO A 118 31.84 40.51 -39.18
N THR A 119 32.59 41.14 -40.09
CA THR A 119 32.33 42.54 -40.51
C THR A 119 31.14 42.69 -41.45
N GLU A 120 30.63 41.58 -42.01
CA GLU A 120 29.46 41.55 -42.90
C GLU A 120 28.16 41.20 -42.16
N LEU A 121 28.24 40.93 -40.86
CA LEU A 121 27.09 40.61 -40.03
C LEU A 121 26.19 41.83 -39.82
N SER A 122 24.88 41.62 -39.90
CA SER A 122 23.92 42.62 -39.42
C SER A 122 24.00 42.77 -37.90
N ASN A 123 23.59 43.92 -37.36
CA ASN A 123 23.50 44.12 -35.91
C ASN A 123 22.64 43.04 -35.22
N THR A 124 21.57 42.59 -35.87
CA THR A 124 20.70 41.52 -35.39
C THR A 124 21.41 40.17 -35.30
N ASP A 125 22.32 39.89 -36.23
CA ASP A 125 23.09 38.66 -36.23
C ASP A 125 24.22 38.71 -35.20
N LEU A 126 24.85 39.88 -35.01
CA LEU A 126 25.78 40.12 -33.90
C LEU A 126 25.11 39.92 -32.54
N GLU A 127 23.88 40.41 -32.34
CA GLU A 127 23.12 40.17 -31.11
C GLU A 127 22.85 38.68 -30.87
N LYS A 128 22.47 37.93 -31.91
CA LYS A 128 22.31 36.46 -31.81
C LYS A 128 23.63 35.77 -31.45
N LEU A 129 24.74 36.20 -32.06
CA LEU A 129 26.08 35.65 -31.80
C LEU A 129 26.50 35.89 -30.34
N VAL A 130 26.23 37.09 -29.82
CA VAL A 130 26.43 37.44 -28.40
C VAL A 130 25.54 36.57 -27.49
N GLN A 131 24.28 36.33 -27.85
CA GLN A 131 23.40 35.44 -27.09
C GLN A 131 23.94 34.00 -27.03
N ILE A 132 24.46 33.49 -28.15
CA ILE A 132 25.11 32.17 -28.23
C ILE A 132 26.33 32.11 -27.29
N ILE A 133 27.25 33.09 -27.37
CA ILE A 133 28.48 33.12 -26.57
C ILE A 133 28.18 33.17 -25.07
N ILE A 134 27.19 33.96 -24.66
CA ILE A 134 26.82 34.13 -23.25
C ILE A 134 25.99 32.92 -22.74
N GLY A 135 25.66 31.97 -23.62
CA GLY A 135 24.83 30.81 -23.27
C GLY A 135 23.38 31.19 -22.94
N LYS A 136 22.90 32.34 -23.44
CA LYS A 136 21.49 32.71 -23.33
C LYS A 136 20.73 32.00 -24.44
N HIS A 137 20.07 30.90 -24.07
CA HIS A 137 19.25 30.11 -24.99
C HIS A 137 18.15 30.96 -25.65
N LEU A 138 18.00 30.82 -26.96
CA LEU A 138 16.83 31.33 -27.68
C LEU A 138 15.55 30.62 -27.21
N LEU A 139 15.66 29.37 -26.77
CA LEU A 139 14.55 28.53 -26.32
C LEU A 139 14.02 28.85 -24.91
N THR A 140 14.69 29.70 -24.12
CA THR A 140 14.25 30.02 -22.75
C THR A 140 12.83 30.62 -22.72
N GLY A 141 12.39 31.25 -23.82
CA GLY A 141 11.02 31.77 -23.98
C GLY A 141 9.98 30.73 -24.42
N ILE A 142 10.39 29.66 -25.09
CA ILE A 142 9.49 28.62 -25.64
C ILE A 142 9.16 27.57 -24.57
N ILE A 143 10.15 27.15 -23.78
CA ILE A 143 9.95 26.23 -22.65
C ILE A 143 8.97 26.83 -21.62
N ARG A 144 9.00 28.16 -21.42
CA ARG A 144 8.10 28.86 -20.49
C ARG A 144 6.64 28.92 -20.96
N LYS A 145 6.37 28.81 -22.27
CA LYS A 145 5.00 28.85 -22.83
C LYS A 145 4.35 27.48 -22.93
N ASN A 146 5.14 26.41 -23.06
CA ASN A 146 4.63 25.04 -23.19
C ASN A 146 4.51 24.30 -21.84
N LEU A 147 4.93 24.92 -20.73
CA LEU A 147 4.83 24.39 -19.37
C LEU A 147 3.74 25.09 -18.50
N ILE A 148 2.91 25.96 -19.09
CA ILE A 148 1.77 26.62 -18.45
C ILE A 148 0.48 26.15 -19.12
#